data_AF-A0A673NCE2-F1
#
_entry.id   AF-A0A673NCE2-F1
#
_cell.length_a   1.000
_cell.length_b   1.000
_cell.length_c   1.000
_cell.angle_alpha   90.00
_cell.angle_beta   90.00
_cell.angle_gamma   90.00
#
_symmetry.space_group_name_H-M   'P 1'
#
loop_
_entity.id
_entity.type
_entity.pdbx_description
1 polymer ?
#
loop_
_entity_poly.entity_id
_entity_poly.type
_entity_poly.pdbx_seq_one_letter_code
_entity_poly.pdbx_strand_id
1 'polypeptide(L)'
;MFVITLTHDHINVLQQFLLSNKLETAMWLSRLFTVYCSIMFILPLLGPQAATNFYQRALLANALTSALRLHQRLPHFQLSRAFLAQALQEDSCHYLLYSLILVNSYPITMSIFPVFLFSLLHATTYTKKVLDTMGPNSLMFVRNFLNKLTANQQNILKFIACNEIFLMPATVFMLFSGQGSLLQPFIYYRFLTLRYTSRRNPYCRTLFTELRILLEHFVMKPSCPAFFRRMCLNSIAFISRLAPTGV
;
A
#
# COMPACT_ATOMS: atom_id res chain seq x y z
N MET A 1 -22.37 4.01 32.18
CA MET A 1 -22.32 2.55 32.35
C MET A 1 -22.77 1.89 31.03
N PHE A 2 -21.88 1.85 30.03
CA PHE A 2 -22.14 1.20 28.74
C PHE A 2 -21.55 -0.20 28.80
N VAL A 3 -22.21 -1.09 29.55
CA VAL A 3 -21.93 -2.52 29.45
C VAL A 3 -22.70 -3.00 28.23
N ILE A 4 -21.96 -3.30 27.17
CA ILE A 4 -22.48 -4.01 26.01
C ILE A 4 -22.93 -5.37 26.53
N THR A 5 -24.23 -5.56 26.75
CA THR A 5 -24.80 -6.90 26.88
C THR A 5 -24.68 -7.55 25.50
N LEU A 6 -23.52 -8.14 25.19
CA LEU A 6 -23.35 -9.06 24.07
C LEU A 6 -24.28 -10.23 24.33
N THR A 7 -25.52 -10.16 23.84
CA THR A 7 -26.45 -11.30 23.93
C THR A 7 -25.85 -12.47 23.14
N HIS A 8 -26.07 -13.69 23.64
CA HIS A 8 -25.56 -14.91 23.03
C HIS A 8 -25.92 -15.02 21.52
N ASP A 9 -27.05 -14.42 21.12
CA ASP A 9 -27.50 -14.35 19.73
C ASP A 9 -26.61 -13.50 18.82
N HIS A 10 -26.09 -12.36 19.30
CA HIS A 10 -25.17 -11.53 18.51
C HIS A 10 -23.84 -12.25 18.24
N ILE A 11 -23.36 -13.05 19.21
CA ILE A 11 -22.14 -13.84 19.05
C ILE A 11 -22.35 -14.94 18.01
N ASN A 12 -23.50 -15.63 18.05
CA ASN A 12 -23.85 -16.66 17.08
C ASN A 12 -23.97 -16.11 15.65
N VAL A 13 -24.64 -14.97 15.47
CA VAL A 13 -24.79 -14.30 14.16
C VAL A 13 -23.42 -13.86 13.61
N LEU A 14 -22.57 -13.29 14.46
CA LEU A 14 -21.21 -12.93 14.07
C LEU A 14 -20.41 -14.16 13.64
N GLN A 15 -20.44 -15.23 14.43
CA GLN A 15 -19.73 -16.46 14.12
C GLN A 15 -20.19 -17.05 12.78
N GLN A 16 -21.49 -17.08 12.52
CA GLN A 16 -22.04 -17.52 11.23
C GLN A 16 -21.60 -16.60 10.07
N PHE A 17 -21.58 -15.28 10.28
CA PHE A 17 -21.09 -14.32 9.28
C PHE A 17 -19.61 -14.54 8.92
N LEU A 18 -18.76 -14.76 9.93
CA LEU A 18 -17.34 -15.04 9.71
C LEU A 18 -17.12 -16.40 9.03
N LEU A 19 -17.86 -17.43 9.45
CA LEU A 19 -17.74 -18.79 8.89
C LEU A 19 -18.30 -18.89 7.46
N SER A 20 -19.27 -18.08 7.08
CA SER A 20 -19.76 -18.00 5.71
C SER A 20 -18.80 -17.24 4.77
N ASN A 21 -17.96 -16.36 5.31
CA ASN A 21 -17.03 -15.52 4.54
C ASN A 21 -15.56 -15.84 4.80
N LYS A 22 -15.22 -17.13 4.95
CA LYS A 22 -13.89 -17.61 5.41
C LYS A 22 -12.69 -16.90 4.78
N LEU A 23 -12.70 -16.74 3.45
CA LEU A 23 -11.58 -16.14 2.72
C LEU A 23 -11.46 -14.63 3.00
N GLU A 24 -12.58 -13.90 3.02
CA GLU A 24 -12.60 -12.48 3.37
C GLU A 24 -12.22 -12.26 4.84
N THR A 25 -12.66 -13.13 5.74
CA THR A 25 -12.25 -13.14 7.15
C THR A 25 -10.75 -13.39 7.29
N ALA A 26 -10.19 -14.36 6.56
CA ALA A 26 -8.76 -14.65 6.59
C ALA A 26 -7.93 -13.45 6.10
N MET A 27 -8.33 -12.81 5.00
CA MET A 27 -7.68 -11.58 4.53
C MET A 27 -7.83 -10.42 5.52
N TRP A 28 -8.98 -10.29 6.20
CA TRP A 28 -9.19 -9.27 7.21
C TRP A 28 -8.26 -9.47 8.42
N LEU A 29 -8.16 -10.68 8.94
CA LEU A 29 -7.25 -11.03 10.04
C LEU A 29 -5.79 -10.79 9.64
N SER A 30 -5.40 -11.22 8.43
CA SER A 30 -4.06 -10.98 7.89
C SER A 30 -3.74 -9.48 7.79
N ARG A 31 -4.69 -8.64 7.36
CA ARG A 31 -4.52 -7.18 7.33
C ARG A 31 -4.39 -6.55 8.72
N LEU A 32 -5.18 -7.01 9.69
CA LEU A 32 -5.04 -6.56 11.09
C LEU A 32 -3.66 -6.93 11.65
N PHE A 33 -3.17 -8.12 11.34
CA PHE A 33 -1.82 -8.53 11.70
C PHE A 33 -0.73 -7.68 11.01
N THR A 34 -0.90 -7.35 9.72
CA THR A 34 -0.03 -6.41 9.01
C THR A 34 0.00 -5.04 9.68
N VAL A 35 -1.17 -4.50 10.07
CA VAL A 35 -1.29 -3.22 10.79
C VAL A 35 -0.53 -3.28 12.11
N TYR A 36 -0.74 -4.33 12.90
CA TYR A 36 -0.04 -4.54 14.17
C TYR A 36 1.48 -4.60 13.99
N CYS A 37 1.98 -5.41 13.05
CA CYS A 37 3.42 -5.52 12.78
C CYS A 37 4.01 -4.19 12.29
N SER A 38 3.28 -3.45 11.46
CA SER A 38 3.72 -2.14 10.96
C SER A 38 3.87 -1.14 12.10
N ILE A 39 2.94 -1.11 13.06
CA ILE A 39 3.02 -0.24 14.24
C ILE A 39 4.23 -0.61 15.10
N MET A 40 4.44 -1.90 15.36
CA MET A 40 5.57 -2.39 16.17
C MET A 40 6.93 -2.13 15.52
N PHE A 41 6.99 -2.04 14.19
CA PHE A 41 8.19 -1.62 13.48
C PHE A 41 8.40 -0.09 13.53
N ILE A 42 7.36 0.70 13.30
CA ILE A 42 7.44 2.18 13.31
C ILE A 42 7.75 2.71 14.72
N LEU A 43 7.19 2.06 15.75
CA LEU A 43 7.41 2.37 17.16
C LEU A 43 8.14 1.19 17.83
N PRO A 44 9.49 1.14 17.77
CA PRO A 44 10.28 -0.01 18.21
C PRO A 44 10.38 -0.08 19.76
N LEU A 45 9.25 -0.26 20.44
CA LEU A 45 9.16 -0.36 21.91
C LEU A 45 9.93 -1.57 22.46
N LEU A 46 10.12 -2.60 21.63
CA LEU A 46 10.80 -3.85 21.96
C LEU A 46 12.28 -3.89 21.49
N GLY A 47 12.80 -2.74 21.02
CA GLY A 47 14.17 -2.58 20.56
C GLY A 47 14.39 -2.82 19.04
N PRO A 48 15.58 -2.45 18.51
CA PRO A 48 15.83 -2.41 17.07
C PRO A 48 15.80 -3.79 16.38
N GLN A 49 16.30 -4.84 17.05
CA GLN A 49 16.29 -6.20 16.49
C GLN A 49 14.87 -6.74 16.33
N ALA A 50 14.00 -6.49 17.32
CA ALA A 50 12.59 -6.86 17.24
C ALA A 50 11.88 -6.09 16.11
N ALA A 51 12.21 -4.81 15.92
CA ALA A 51 11.65 -3.99 14.85
C ALA A 51 11.91 -4.60 13.46
N THR A 52 13.15 -5.05 13.18
CA THR A 52 13.47 -5.72 11.91
C THR A 52 12.64 -7.00 11.69
N ASN A 53 12.38 -7.77 12.75
CA ASN A 53 11.50 -8.94 12.65
C ASN A 53 10.05 -8.54 12.32
N PHE A 54 9.54 -7.46 12.93
CA PHE A 54 8.21 -6.92 12.63
C PHE A 54 8.11 -6.35 11.21
N TYR A 55 9.17 -5.74 10.69
CA TYR A 55 9.27 -5.31 9.30
C TYR A 55 9.02 -6.47 8.33
N GLN A 56 9.78 -7.56 8.49
CA GLN A 56 9.63 -8.75 7.64
C GLN A 56 8.25 -9.39 7.78
N ARG A 57 7.73 -9.50 9.00
CA ARG A 57 6.39 -10.03 9.26
C ARG A 57 5.29 -9.19 8.63
N ALA A 58 5.39 -7.86 8.67
CA ALA A 58 4.44 -6.97 8.00
C ALA A 58 4.44 -7.19 6.48
N LEU A 59 5.62 -7.29 5.86
CA LEU A 59 5.74 -7.55 4.43
C LEU A 59 5.22 -8.94 4.04
N LEU A 60 5.53 -9.98 4.80
CA LEU A 60 5.05 -11.34 4.54
C LEU A 60 3.52 -11.45 4.72
N ALA A 61 2.96 -10.81 5.74
CA ALA A 61 1.51 -10.76 5.94
C ALA A 61 0.79 -9.99 4.82
N ASN A 62 1.40 -8.92 4.32
CA ASN A 62 0.91 -8.22 3.14
C ASN A 62 1.00 -9.07 1.87
N ALA A 63 2.14 -9.78 1.66
CA ALA A 63 2.31 -10.72 0.56
C ALA A 63 1.23 -11.81 0.58
N LEU A 64 0.96 -12.40 1.75
CA LEU A 64 -0.10 -13.39 1.93
C LEU A 64 -1.47 -12.82 1.57
N THR A 65 -1.81 -11.64 2.09
CA THR A 65 -3.08 -10.95 1.81
C THR A 65 -3.23 -10.70 0.30
N SER A 66 -2.17 -10.22 -0.34
CA SER A 66 -2.13 -9.96 -1.77
C SER A 66 -2.26 -11.23 -2.60
N ALA A 67 -1.62 -12.33 -2.21
CA ALA A 67 -1.73 -13.62 -2.88
C ALA A 67 -3.15 -14.20 -2.78
N LEU A 68 -3.77 -14.15 -1.59
CA LEU A 68 -5.16 -14.56 -1.39
C LEU A 68 -6.12 -13.71 -2.24
N ARG A 69 -5.90 -12.39 -2.28
CA ARG A 69 -6.70 -11.47 -3.09
C ARG A 69 -6.54 -11.72 -4.59
N LEU A 70 -5.34 -12.07 -5.03
CA LEU A 70 -5.07 -12.41 -6.42
C LEU A 70 -5.76 -13.73 -6.80
N HIS A 71 -5.71 -14.73 -5.93
CA HIS A 71 -6.42 -16.00 -6.10
C HIS A 71 -7.94 -15.82 -6.22
N GLN A 72 -8.54 -14.89 -5.46
CA GLN A 72 -9.96 -14.57 -5.60
C GLN A 72 -10.35 -13.88 -6.91
N ARG A 73 -9.43 -13.09 -7.48
CA ARG A 73 -9.74 -12.19 -8.61
C ARG A 73 -9.40 -12.79 -9.96
N LEU A 74 -8.44 -13.71 -10.01
CA LEU A 74 -8.08 -14.38 -11.24
C LEU A 74 -8.98 -15.60 -11.48
N PRO A 75 -9.30 -15.92 -12.75
CA PRO A 75 -9.94 -17.18 -13.08
C PRO A 75 -9.02 -18.36 -12.72
N HIS A 76 -9.53 -19.59 -12.86
CA HIS A 76 -8.74 -20.80 -12.68
C HIS A 76 -7.35 -20.66 -13.29
N PHE A 77 -6.32 -21.06 -12.54
CA PHE A 77 -4.93 -20.86 -12.92
C PHE A 77 -4.65 -21.45 -14.31
N GLN A 78 -4.22 -20.60 -15.23
CA GLN A 78 -3.79 -20.99 -16.55
C GLN A 78 -2.44 -20.31 -16.82
N LEU A 79 -1.40 -21.10 -17.08
CA LEU A 79 -0.10 -20.56 -17.42
C LEU A 79 -0.10 -20.05 -18.88
N SER A 80 -0.73 -18.89 -19.10
CA SER A 80 -0.82 -18.24 -20.41
C SER A 80 -0.34 -16.79 -20.33
N ARG A 81 0.12 -16.25 -21.46
CA ARG A 81 0.50 -14.83 -21.56
C ARG A 81 -0.66 -13.92 -21.21
N ALA A 82 -1.89 -14.29 -21.57
CA ALA A 82 -3.10 -13.54 -21.25
C ALA A 82 -3.37 -13.52 -19.75
N PHE A 83 -3.24 -14.67 -19.07
CA PHE A 83 -3.40 -14.77 -17.63
C PHE A 83 -2.35 -13.93 -16.90
N LEU A 84 -1.08 -14.02 -17.31
CA LEU A 84 -0.01 -13.22 -16.69
C LEU A 84 -0.21 -11.72 -16.92
N ALA A 85 -0.62 -11.31 -18.12
CA ALA A 85 -0.93 -9.92 -18.42
C ALA A 85 -2.09 -9.40 -17.55
N GLN A 86 -3.13 -10.22 -17.33
CA GLN A 86 -4.23 -9.87 -16.43
C GLN A 86 -3.78 -9.79 -14.97
N ALA A 87 -2.97 -10.75 -14.51
CA ALA A 87 -2.42 -10.76 -13.15
C ALA A 87 -1.55 -9.51 -12.90
N LEU A 88 -0.70 -9.13 -13.86
CA LEU A 88 0.16 -7.94 -13.77
C LEU A 88 -0.63 -6.62 -13.85
N GLN A 89 -1.92 -6.63 -14.18
CA GLN A 89 -2.78 -5.43 -14.09
C GLN A 89 -3.44 -5.28 -12.71
N GLU A 90 -3.40 -6.32 -11.86
CA GLU A 90 -4.00 -6.30 -10.53
C GLU A 90 -3.07 -5.63 -9.51
N ASP A 91 -3.61 -4.67 -8.74
CA ASP A 91 -2.87 -4.01 -7.65
C ASP A 91 -2.34 -5.02 -6.62
N SER A 92 -3.08 -6.10 -6.38
CA SER A 92 -2.66 -7.18 -5.46
C SER A 92 -1.38 -7.85 -5.94
N CYS A 93 -1.21 -8.04 -7.25
CA CYS A 93 0.03 -8.58 -7.81
C CYS A 93 1.19 -7.60 -7.62
N HIS A 94 0.96 -6.30 -7.83
CA HIS A 94 1.99 -5.29 -7.59
C HIS A 94 2.45 -5.30 -6.14
N TYR A 95 1.53 -5.36 -5.19
CA TYR A 95 1.84 -5.39 -3.76
C TYR A 95 2.45 -6.72 -3.29
N LEU A 96 2.15 -7.84 -3.98
CA LEU A 96 2.87 -9.09 -3.79
C LEU A 96 4.34 -8.93 -4.18
N LEU A 97 4.60 -8.44 -5.39
CA LEU A 97 5.97 -8.18 -5.88
C LEU A 97 6.70 -7.18 -4.97
N TYR A 98 6.05 -6.09 -4.59
CA TYR A 98 6.58 -5.10 -3.64
C TYR A 98 7.10 -5.74 -2.36
N SER A 99 6.29 -6.62 -1.76
CA SER A 99 6.63 -7.29 -0.51
C SER A 99 7.80 -8.26 -0.68
N LEU A 100 7.83 -9.01 -1.79
CA LEU A 100 8.91 -9.95 -2.11
C LEU A 100 10.25 -9.26 -2.39
N ILE A 101 10.23 -8.07 -3.00
CA ILE A 101 11.44 -7.26 -3.23
C ILE A 101 12.04 -6.81 -1.90
N LEU A 102 11.19 -6.34 -1.00
CA LEU A 102 11.62 -5.63 0.20
C LEU A 102 11.87 -6.54 1.41
N VAL A 103 11.29 -7.75 1.46
CA VAL A 103 11.42 -8.65 2.63
C VAL A 103 12.88 -9.02 2.96
N ASN A 104 13.72 -9.14 1.93
CA ASN A 104 15.14 -9.46 2.07
C ASN A 104 16.04 -8.21 1.98
N SER A 105 15.46 -7.03 1.83
CA SER A 105 16.21 -5.77 1.75
C SER A 105 16.46 -5.19 3.14
N TYR A 106 17.44 -4.30 3.25
CA TYR A 106 17.63 -3.53 4.50
C TYR A 106 16.34 -2.76 4.84
N PRO A 107 15.90 -2.72 6.12
CA PRO A 107 14.62 -2.13 6.49
C PRO A 107 14.51 -0.65 6.12
N ILE A 108 13.49 -0.31 5.32
CA ILE A 108 13.20 1.07 4.90
C ILE A 108 11.89 1.51 5.52
N THR A 109 11.93 2.46 6.45
CA THR A 109 10.71 2.93 7.14
C THR A 109 9.66 3.45 6.17
N MET A 110 10.09 4.18 5.14
CA MET A 110 9.20 4.69 4.09
C MET A 110 8.40 3.56 3.43
N SER A 111 9.02 2.39 3.22
CA SER A 111 8.39 1.28 2.50
C SER A 111 7.24 0.58 3.25
N ILE A 112 7.13 0.78 4.56
CA ILE A 112 6.02 0.20 5.35
C ILE A 112 4.75 1.04 5.25
N PHE A 113 4.84 2.35 4.98
CA PHE A 113 3.65 3.21 4.92
C PHE A 113 2.60 2.74 3.88
N PRO A 114 2.97 2.39 2.64
CA PRO A 114 2.02 1.85 1.66
C PRO A 114 1.32 0.59 2.17
N VAL A 115 2.10 -0.34 2.71
CA VAL A 115 1.61 -1.63 3.23
C VAL A 115 0.66 -1.45 4.43
N PHE A 116 1.05 -0.58 5.36
CA PHE A 116 0.25 -0.22 6.52
C PHE A 116 -1.08 0.44 6.12
N LEU A 117 -1.03 1.47 5.27
CA LEU A 117 -2.20 2.26 4.92
C LEU A 117 -3.18 1.48 4.03
N PHE A 118 -2.70 0.68 3.08
CA PHE A 118 -3.58 -0.21 2.32
C PHE A 118 -4.25 -1.25 3.22
N SER A 119 -3.48 -1.87 4.12
CA SER A 119 -4.02 -2.83 5.09
C SER A 119 -5.06 -2.17 6.00
N LEU A 120 -4.79 -0.96 6.48
CA LEU A 120 -5.69 -0.18 7.35
C LEU A 120 -7.00 0.19 6.65
N LEU A 121 -6.93 0.69 5.41
CA LEU A 121 -8.12 1.03 4.62
C LEU A 121 -8.99 -0.20 4.37
N HIS A 122 -8.39 -1.31 3.95
CA HIS A 122 -9.14 -2.54 3.68
C HIS A 122 -9.65 -3.22 4.95
N ALA A 123 -8.87 -3.18 6.04
CA ALA A 123 -9.33 -3.65 7.34
C ALA A 123 -10.52 -2.82 7.82
N THR A 124 -10.50 -1.50 7.61
CA THR A 124 -11.60 -0.59 7.96
C THR A 124 -12.90 -1.00 7.28
N THR A 125 -12.87 -1.29 5.98
CA THR A 125 -14.08 -1.71 5.23
C THR A 125 -14.71 -2.97 5.79
N TYR A 126 -13.92 -4.00 6.10
CA TYR A 126 -14.46 -5.26 6.62
C TYR A 126 -14.85 -5.14 8.10
N THR A 127 -14.10 -4.37 8.88
CA THR A 127 -14.42 -4.10 10.29
C THR A 127 -15.77 -3.42 10.41
N LYS A 128 -16.11 -2.46 9.52
CA LYS A 128 -17.46 -1.88 9.48
C LYS A 128 -18.56 -2.93 9.29
N LYS A 129 -18.39 -3.86 8.34
CA LYS A 129 -19.35 -4.97 8.13
C LYS A 129 -19.52 -5.81 9.39
N VAL A 130 -18.42 -6.11 10.09
CA VAL A 130 -18.45 -6.83 11.38
C VAL A 130 -19.23 -6.02 12.43
N LEU A 131 -18.96 -4.73 12.59
CA LEU A 131 -19.70 -3.90 13.54
C LEU A 131 -21.19 -3.82 13.19
N ASP A 132 -21.55 -3.80 11.90
CA ASP A 132 -22.94 -3.76 11.43
C ASP A 132 -23.71 -5.02 11.83
N THR A 133 -23.05 -6.19 11.86
CA THR A 133 -23.67 -7.43 12.41
C THR A 133 -23.90 -7.39 13.92
N MET A 134 -23.13 -6.58 14.65
CA MET A 134 -23.28 -6.38 16.10
C MET A 134 -24.30 -5.29 16.45
N GLY A 135 -24.88 -4.62 15.46
CA GLY A 135 -25.86 -3.55 15.63
C GLY A 135 -25.30 -2.13 15.41
N PRO A 136 -26.20 -1.15 15.18
CA PRO A 136 -25.84 0.20 14.72
C PRO A 136 -25.06 1.04 15.74
N ASN A 137 -25.28 0.82 17.04
CA ASN A 137 -24.63 1.58 18.12
C ASN A 137 -23.43 0.87 18.75
N SER A 138 -22.97 -0.24 18.17
CA SER A 138 -21.79 -0.96 18.66
C SER A 138 -20.54 -0.10 18.48
N LEU A 139 -19.71 0.01 19.53
CA LEU A 139 -18.39 0.63 19.51
C LEU A 139 -18.35 1.98 18.75
N MET A 140 -19.21 2.92 19.12
CA MET A 140 -19.35 4.22 18.42
C MET A 140 -18.03 4.97 18.21
N PHE A 141 -17.11 4.90 19.18
CA PHE A 141 -15.78 5.49 19.03
C PHE A 141 -15.00 4.89 17.85
N VAL A 142 -14.99 3.56 17.74
CA VAL A 142 -14.36 2.84 16.63
C VAL A 142 -15.05 3.20 15.32
N ARG A 143 -16.39 3.18 15.27
CA ARG A 143 -17.15 3.59 14.07
C ARG A 143 -16.77 5.00 13.60
N ASN A 144 -16.68 5.96 14.51
CA ASN A 144 -16.30 7.34 14.18
C ASN A 144 -14.89 7.42 13.59
N PHE A 145 -13.93 6.69 14.16
CA PHE A 145 -12.57 6.60 13.61
C PHE A 145 -12.57 5.98 12.21
N LEU A 146 -13.25 4.84 12.02
CA LEU A 146 -13.38 4.16 10.73
C LEU A 146 -14.07 5.04 9.68
N ASN A 147 -15.05 5.85 10.09
CA ASN A 147 -15.72 6.83 9.23
C ASN A 147 -14.77 7.96 8.79
N LYS A 148 -13.98 8.52 9.71
CA LYS A 148 -12.95 9.52 9.37
C LYS A 148 -11.89 8.97 8.41
N LEU A 149 -11.45 7.72 8.61
CA LEU A 149 -10.51 7.06 7.69
C LEU A 149 -11.12 6.89 6.29
N THR A 150 -12.37 6.44 6.22
CA THR A 150 -13.07 6.25 4.94
C THR A 150 -13.31 7.59 4.23
N ALA A 151 -13.66 8.64 4.97
CA ALA A 151 -13.85 9.99 4.43
C ALA A 151 -12.55 10.55 3.81
N ASN A 152 -11.40 10.22 4.40
CA ASN A 152 -10.08 10.64 3.91
C ASN A 152 -9.41 9.63 2.96
N GLN A 153 -10.14 8.63 2.46
CA GLN A 153 -9.56 7.55 1.65
C GLN A 153 -8.77 8.06 0.45
N GLN A 154 -9.27 9.08 -0.28
CA GLN A 154 -8.57 9.63 -1.44
C GLN A 154 -7.22 10.26 -1.06
N ASN A 155 -7.20 11.04 0.02
CA ASN A 155 -5.97 11.67 0.53
C ASN A 155 -4.95 10.62 0.97
N ILE A 156 -5.42 9.56 1.64
CA ILE A 156 -4.57 8.43 2.04
C ILE A 156 -3.99 7.74 0.80
N LEU A 157 -4.78 7.47 -0.23
CA LEU A 157 -4.30 6.83 -1.46
C LEU A 157 -3.30 7.71 -2.23
N LYS A 158 -3.51 9.04 -2.26
CA LYS A 158 -2.53 9.99 -2.80
C LYS A 158 -1.23 9.98 -1.99
N PHE A 159 -1.31 9.92 -0.66
CA PHE A 159 -0.13 9.82 0.19
C PHE A 159 0.64 8.51 -0.04
N ILE A 160 -0.06 7.39 -0.23
CA ILE A 160 0.57 6.12 -0.58
C ILE A 160 1.29 6.23 -1.94
N ALA A 161 0.62 6.76 -2.97
CA ALA A 161 1.23 6.96 -4.27
C ALA A 161 2.47 7.87 -4.20
N CYS A 162 2.42 8.91 -3.37
CA CYS A 162 3.55 9.79 -3.09
C CYS A 162 4.74 9.02 -2.52
N ASN A 163 4.48 8.22 -1.50
CA ASN A 163 5.49 7.37 -0.88
C ASN A 163 6.09 6.36 -1.87
N GLU A 164 5.25 5.70 -2.69
CA GLU A 164 5.70 4.79 -3.75
C GLU A 164 6.65 5.49 -4.74
N ILE A 165 6.36 6.73 -5.14
CA ILE A 165 7.20 7.51 -6.06
C ILE A 165 8.52 7.89 -5.40
N PHE A 166 8.49 8.45 -4.19
CA PHE A 166 9.70 8.90 -3.48
C PHE A 166 10.59 7.76 -3.00
N LEU A 167 10.07 6.54 -2.90
CA LEU A 167 10.88 5.38 -2.57
C LEU A 167 11.86 5.03 -3.71
N MET A 168 11.58 5.38 -4.98
CA MET A 168 12.51 5.14 -6.09
C MET A 168 13.87 5.82 -5.90
N PRO A 169 13.97 7.16 -5.75
CA PRO A 169 15.25 7.80 -5.49
C PRO A 169 15.90 7.32 -4.17
N ALA A 170 15.10 6.98 -3.15
CA ALA A 170 15.63 6.40 -1.91
C ALA A 170 16.36 5.07 -2.15
N THR A 171 15.81 4.17 -2.98
CA THR A 171 16.50 2.91 -3.33
C THR A 171 17.82 3.14 -4.08
N VAL A 172 17.91 4.19 -4.89
CA VAL A 172 19.16 4.57 -5.57
C VAL A 172 20.19 5.09 -4.58
N PHE A 173 19.80 5.95 -3.63
CA PHE A 173 20.72 6.41 -2.57
C PHE A 173 21.20 5.27 -1.67
N MET A 174 20.33 4.31 -1.35
CA MET A 174 20.72 3.13 -0.57
C MET A 174 21.74 2.25 -1.31
N LEU A 175 21.61 2.12 -2.63
CA LEU A 175 22.61 1.42 -3.43
C LEU A 175 23.99 2.08 -3.29
N PHE A 176 24.07 3.41 -3.43
CA PHE A 176 25.33 4.13 -3.27
C PHE A 176 25.88 4.12 -1.84
N SER A 177 25.00 3.96 -0.85
CA SER A 177 25.38 3.86 0.57
C SER A 177 25.78 2.43 0.99
N GLY A 178 25.75 1.45 0.07
CA GLY A 178 26.07 0.05 0.36
C GLY A 178 25.00 -0.71 1.15
N GLN A 179 23.82 -0.11 1.36
CA GLN A 179 22.71 -0.69 2.12
C GLN A 179 21.66 -1.38 1.24
N GLY A 180 21.75 -1.23 -0.08
CA GLY A 180 20.84 -1.83 -1.05
C GLY A 180 21.56 -2.79 -2.00
N SER A 181 20.81 -3.78 -2.50
CA SER A 181 21.30 -4.64 -3.60
C SER A 181 21.36 -3.87 -4.91
N LEU A 182 22.31 -4.20 -5.78
CA LEU A 182 22.42 -3.63 -7.14
C LEU A 182 21.11 -3.76 -7.93
N LEU A 183 20.40 -4.88 -7.77
CA LEU A 183 19.17 -5.15 -8.50
C LEU A 183 17.95 -4.41 -7.93
N GLN A 184 18.02 -3.96 -6.68
CA GLN A 184 16.88 -3.36 -5.97
C GLN A 184 16.25 -2.16 -6.71
N PRO A 185 16.99 -1.12 -7.15
CA PRO A 185 16.39 0.00 -7.88
C PRO A 185 15.81 -0.42 -9.23
N PHE A 186 16.39 -1.41 -9.92
CA PHE A 186 15.87 -1.88 -11.21
C PHE A 186 14.54 -2.62 -11.05
N ILE A 187 14.45 -3.50 -10.05
CA ILE A 187 13.21 -4.23 -9.79
C ILE A 187 12.14 -3.26 -9.25
N TYR A 188 12.53 -2.29 -8.40
CA TYR A 188 11.61 -1.27 -7.91
C TYR A 188 11.08 -0.36 -9.04
N TYR A 189 11.92 0.01 -10.01
CA TYR A 189 11.49 0.74 -11.20
C TYR A 189 10.44 -0.05 -12.01
N ARG A 190 10.58 -1.37 -12.13
CA ARG A 190 9.56 -2.22 -12.78
C ARG A 190 8.25 -2.24 -11.99
N PHE A 191 8.31 -2.34 -10.67
CA PHE A 191 7.13 -2.18 -9.82
C PHE A 191 6.44 -0.82 -10.06
N LEU A 192 7.19 0.28 -10.04
CA LEU A 192 6.63 1.63 -10.22
C LEU A 192 6.02 1.82 -11.61
N THR A 193 6.63 1.23 -12.64
CA THR A 193 6.08 1.20 -14.01
C THR A 193 4.73 0.47 -14.04
N LEU A 194 4.63 -0.70 -13.40
CA LEU A 194 3.39 -1.46 -13.29
C LEU A 194 2.30 -0.65 -12.55
N ARG A 195 2.67 0.02 -11.45
CA ARG A 195 1.76 0.91 -10.70
C ARG A 195 1.27 2.09 -11.54
N TYR A 196 2.15 2.71 -12.32
CA TYR A 196 1.78 3.78 -13.24
C TYR A 196 0.76 3.34 -14.29
N THR A 197 0.90 2.12 -14.81
CA THR A 197 -0.02 1.52 -15.78
C THR A 197 -1.27 0.89 -15.18
N SER A 198 -1.39 0.85 -13.84
CA SER A 198 -2.55 0.25 -13.18
C SER A 198 -3.84 0.95 -13.61
N ARG A 199 -4.84 0.16 -14.01
CA ARG A 199 -6.18 0.68 -14.36
C ARG A 199 -7.04 0.89 -13.11
N ARG A 200 -6.83 0.09 -12.06
CA ARG A 200 -7.64 0.10 -10.83
C ARG A 200 -7.25 1.23 -9.89
N ASN A 201 -5.98 1.63 -9.89
CA ASN A 201 -5.46 2.69 -9.04
C ASN A 201 -4.80 3.79 -9.89
N PRO A 202 -5.52 4.87 -10.23
CA PRO A 202 -4.97 5.95 -11.05
C PRO A 202 -4.06 6.91 -10.28
N TYR A 203 -4.02 6.84 -8.94
CA TYR A 203 -3.39 7.86 -8.11
C TYR A 203 -1.88 8.01 -8.35
N CYS A 204 -1.18 6.92 -8.69
CA CYS A 204 0.23 6.98 -9.07
C CYS A 204 0.43 7.85 -10.32
N ARG A 205 -0.34 7.59 -11.38
CA ARG A 205 -0.30 8.38 -12.63
C ARG A 205 -0.72 9.83 -12.39
N THR A 206 -1.83 10.04 -11.67
CA THR A 206 -2.31 11.38 -11.32
C THR A 206 -1.25 12.18 -10.58
N LEU A 207 -0.57 11.58 -9.60
CA LEU A 207 0.42 12.28 -8.82
C LEU A 207 1.70 12.59 -9.61
N PHE A 208 2.14 11.71 -10.52
CA PHE A 208 3.22 12.05 -11.46
C PHE A 208 2.86 13.28 -12.33
N THR A 209 1.61 13.37 -12.79
CA THR A 209 1.13 14.55 -13.54
C THR A 209 1.08 15.79 -12.64
N GLU A 210 0.51 15.70 -11.44
CA GLU A 210 0.45 16.81 -10.48
C GLU A 210 1.86 17.32 -10.12
N LEU A 211 2.81 16.42 -9.82
CA LEU A 211 4.20 16.77 -9.52
C LEU A 211 4.88 17.47 -10.69
N ARG A 212 4.65 16.99 -11.93
CA ARG A 212 5.19 17.63 -13.13
C ARG A 212 4.65 19.06 -13.27
N ILE A 213 3.34 19.26 -13.17
CA ILE A 213 2.70 20.58 -13.29
C ILE A 213 3.21 21.53 -12.20
N LEU A 214 3.35 21.05 -10.96
CA LEU A 214 3.87 21.84 -9.85
C LEU A 214 5.33 22.28 -10.09
N LEU A 215 6.18 21.38 -10.57
CA LEU A 215 7.56 21.71 -10.92
C LEU A 215 7.64 22.69 -12.09
N GLU A 216 6.85 22.50 -13.14
CA GLU A 216 6.77 23.42 -14.27
C GLU A 216 6.33 24.82 -13.79
N HIS A 217 5.27 24.91 -13.00
CA HIS A 217 4.80 26.18 -12.43
C HIS A 217 5.86 26.86 -11.55
N PHE A 218 6.59 26.10 -10.74
CA PHE A 218 7.65 26.63 -9.89
C PHE A 218 8.82 27.20 -10.72
N VAL A 219 9.17 26.53 -11.80
CA VAL A 219 10.28 26.92 -12.69
C VAL A 219 9.95 28.16 -13.54
N MET A 220 8.67 28.38 -13.86
CA MET A 220 8.18 29.55 -14.59
C MET A 220 8.23 30.85 -13.78
N LYS A 221 8.39 30.78 -12.44
CA LYS A 221 8.51 31.98 -11.62
C LYS A 221 9.80 32.76 -11.97
N PRO A 222 9.72 34.09 -12.09
CA PRO A 222 10.88 34.91 -12.45
C PRO A 222 11.98 34.88 -11.38
N SER A 223 11.64 34.57 -10.13
CA SER A 223 12.57 34.43 -9.00
C SER A 223 13.34 33.10 -8.95
N CYS A 224 13.06 32.16 -9.86
CA CYS A 224 13.73 30.86 -9.87
C CYS A 224 15.15 30.96 -10.48
N PRO A 225 16.22 30.61 -9.75
CA PRO A 225 17.58 30.69 -10.28
C PRO A 225 17.78 29.76 -11.49
N ALA A 226 18.57 30.21 -12.47
CA ALA A 226 18.75 29.51 -13.75
C ALA A 226 19.24 28.06 -13.59
N PHE A 227 20.10 27.80 -12.59
CA PHE A 227 20.58 26.46 -12.27
C PHE A 227 19.44 25.51 -11.86
N PHE A 228 18.59 25.92 -10.92
CA PHE A 228 17.45 25.12 -10.47
C PHE A 228 16.44 24.89 -11.60
N ARG A 229 16.16 25.93 -12.38
CA ARG A 229 15.33 25.82 -13.60
C ARG A 229 15.84 24.72 -14.53
N ARG A 230 17.14 24.72 -14.85
CA ARG A 230 17.75 23.72 -15.73
C ARG A 230 17.69 22.31 -15.12
N MET A 231 17.98 22.18 -13.83
CA MET A 231 17.93 20.89 -13.12
C MET A 231 16.51 20.29 -13.15
N CYS A 232 15.48 21.09 -12.85
CA CYS A 232 14.09 20.65 -12.85
C CYS A 232 13.63 20.23 -14.26
N LEU A 233 13.92 21.03 -15.29
CA LEU A 233 13.55 20.71 -16.67
C LEU A 233 14.22 19.42 -17.16
N ASN A 234 15.52 19.24 -16.85
CA ASN A 234 16.23 18.01 -17.17
C ASN A 234 15.62 16.79 -16.44
N SER A 235 15.23 16.96 -15.18
CA SER A 235 14.59 15.89 -14.39
C SER A 235 13.23 15.52 -14.96
N ILE A 236 12.41 16.50 -15.35
CA ILE A 236 11.12 16.27 -16.02
C ILE A 236 11.34 15.51 -17.32
N ALA A 237 12.30 15.93 -18.15
CA ALA A 237 12.61 15.26 -19.41
C ALA A 237 13.09 13.82 -19.20
N PHE A 238 13.95 13.58 -18.20
CA PHE A 238 14.43 12.25 -17.85
C PHE A 238 13.31 11.32 -17.38
N ILE A 239 12.51 11.76 -16.40
CA ILE A 239 11.39 10.96 -15.87
C ILE A 239 10.35 10.70 -16.97
N SER A 240 10.06 11.70 -17.81
CA SER A 240 9.11 11.55 -18.92
C SER A 240 9.57 10.51 -19.96
N ARG A 241 10.88 10.35 -20.17
CA ARG A 241 11.43 9.28 -21.04
C ARG A 241 11.31 7.89 -20.41
N LEU A 242 11.32 7.81 -19.08
CA LEU A 242 11.15 6.56 -18.34
C LEU A 242 9.69 6.14 -18.19
N ALA A 243 8.74 7.05 -18.46
CA ALA A 243 7.32 6.74 -18.43
C ALA A 243 6.98 5.76 -19.57
N PRO A 244 6.18 4.72 -19.31
CA PRO A 244 5.77 3.79 -20.35
C PRO A 244 4.98 4.52 -21.44
N THR A 245 5.36 4.32 -22.70
CA THR A 245 4.67 4.87 -23.86
C THR A 245 3.36 4.10 -24.07
N GLY A 246 2.24 4.73 -23.76
CA GLY A 246 0.91 4.20 -24.03
C GLY A 246 0.10 3.88 -22.77
N VAL A 247 -0.86 4.75 -22.47
CA VAL A 247 -2.23 4.33 -22.18
C VAL A 247 -3.10 4.95 -23.25
#